data_AF-D7BSL3-F1
#
_entry.id   AF-D7BSL3-F1
#
_cell.length_a   1.000
_cell.length_b   1.000
_cell.length_c   1.000
_cell.angle_alpha   90.00
_cell.angle_beta   90.00
_cell.angle_gamma   90.00
#
_symmetry.space_group_name_H-M   'P 1'
#
loop_
_entity.id
_entity.type
_entity.pdbx_description
1 polymer ?
#
loop_
_entity_poly.entity_id
_entity_poly.type
_entity_poly.pdbx_seq_one_letter_code
_entity_poly.pdbx_strand_id
1 'polypeptide(L)'
;MDRNPGAAEHPAADPDTTPDPDNPDPDTAAGRGTPVGRRVILGMLALGAGGMAAAPWLQRRLEKFLAVAAENDPTGVTGLLPNGGGFRYYSVTSSVPHKNAENYRLTVGGLVDKPAGYRLADLRALPQHRIIHDVQCVTGWRVPQTSFEGVRLATLLDAAGVRPGAGAVRFTCFDGAYSESLTLEQARRDDVLVALRMRDEPLGHSHGGPVRLYVAPMYFYKSAKWLSGIEVTHEVQPGYWEDRGYDVDAWVGKSNGRDDAATT
;
A
#
# COMPACT_ATOMS: atom_id res chain seq x y z
N MET A 1 46.61 64.27 25.68
CA MET A 1 47.67 64.70 26.63
C MET A 1 48.24 63.44 27.22
N ASP A 2 49.16 62.80 26.50
CA ASP A 2 50.61 63.02 26.58
C ASP A 2 51.22 62.45 27.87
N ARG A 3 51.69 61.20 27.80
CA ARG A 3 53.11 60.79 27.75
C ARG A 3 53.41 59.56 28.61
N ASN A 4 53.92 58.57 27.89
CA ASN A 4 54.73 57.44 28.35
C ASN A 4 56.02 57.95 29.05
N PRO A 5 56.60 57.19 29.99
CA PRO A 5 57.95 56.70 29.72
C PRO A 5 58.27 55.32 30.30
N GLY A 6 59.26 54.65 29.70
CA GLY A 6 60.01 53.56 30.34
C GLY A 6 60.36 52.41 29.41
N ALA A 7 61.32 52.60 28.51
CA ALA A 7 61.95 51.54 27.72
C ALA A 7 62.97 50.77 28.59
N ALA A 8 62.98 49.45 28.48
CA ALA A 8 64.03 48.59 29.02
C ALA A 8 64.85 48.00 27.85
N GLU A 9 66.17 48.14 27.96
CA GLU A 9 67.19 47.70 27.00
C GLU A 9 67.27 46.17 26.89
N HIS A 10 67.46 45.67 25.66
CA HIS A 10 67.92 44.31 25.38
C HIS A 10 69.46 44.27 25.39
N PRO A 11 70.10 43.32 26.10
CA PRO A 11 71.53 43.09 25.95
C PRO A 11 71.83 42.34 24.64
N ALA A 12 72.98 42.68 24.05
CA ALA A 12 73.53 42.11 22.82
C ALA A 12 73.84 40.61 22.97
N ALA A 13 73.61 39.86 21.89
CA ALA A 13 73.98 38.45 21.77
C ALA A 13 75.49 38.30 21.53
N ASP A 14 76.09 37.40 22.30
CA ASP A 14 77.50 37.00 22.28
C ASP A 14 77.80 36.12 21.04
N PRO A 15 78.79 36.43 20.19
CA PRO A 15 79.05 35.67 18.98
C PRO A 15 80.17 34.65 19.18
N ASP A 16 80.00 33.71 20.10
CA ASP A 16 80.85 32.50 20.07
C ASP A 16 80.16 31.33 20.78
N THR A 17 79.46 30.51 20.00
CA THR A 17 79.02 29.18 20.46
C THR A 17 79.06 28.25 19.27
N THR A 18 80.13 27.46 19.20
CA THR A 18 80.27 26.33 18.27
C THR A 18 79.16 25.28 18.50
N PRO A 19 78.61 24.65 17.44
CA PRO A 19 77.52 23.68 17.58
C PRO A 19 78.00 22.34 18.17
N ASP A 20 77.21 21.80 19.10
CA ASP A 20 77.34 20.47 19.70
C ASP A 20 76.81 19.39 18.73
N PRO A 21 77.61 18.35 18.37
CA PRO A 21 77.21 17.33 17.40
C PRO A 21 76.24 16.25 17.94
N ASP A 22 75.89 16.23 19.22
CA ASP A 22 75.10 15.15 19.84
C ASP A 22 73.63 15.49 20.19
N ASN A 23 73.07 16.60 19.68
CA ASN A 23 71.68 16.98 19.92
C ASN A 23 70.89 17.21 18.61
N PRO A 24 70.10 16.23 18.13
CA PRO A 24 69.27 16.41 16.94
C PRO A 24 68.06 17.30 17.26
N ASP A 25 67.92 18.37 16.48
CA ASP A 25 66.84 19.37 16.53
C ASP A 25 65.43 18.73 16.44
N PRO A 26 64.46 19.07 17.33
CA PRO A 26 63.15 18.39 17.37
C PRO A 26 62.16 18.80 16.26
N ASP A 27 62.54 19.60 15.27
CA ASP A 27 61.60 20.22 14.31
C ASP A 27 61.36 19.46 12.99
N THR A 28 61.82 18.22 12.83
CA THR A 28 61.47 17.37 11.67
C THR A 28 60.41 16.32 11.99
N ALA A 29 59.18 16.75 12.33
CA ALA A 29 58.01 15.88 12.31
C ALA A 29 56.69 16.62 12.05
N ALA A 30 56.66 17.60 11.14
CA ALA A 30 55.39 18.12 10.63
C ALA A 30 54.84 17.16 9.55
N GLY A 31 53.94 16.26 9.96
CA GLY A 31 53.21 15.35 9.07
C GLY A 31 52.49 16.11 7.95
N ARG A 32 53.05 16.01 6.75
CA ARG A 32 52.51 16.58 5.52
C ARG A 32 51.28 15.77 5.12
N GLY A 33 50.08 16.21 5.52
CA GLY A 33 48.82 15.63 5.04
C GLY A 33 48.75 15.73 3.52
N THR A 34 48.58 14.61 2.83
CA THR A 34 48.47 14.57 1.37
C THR A 34 47.24 15.38 0.93
N PRO A 35 47.36 16.37 0.01
CA PRO A 35 46.21 17.13 -0.41
C PRO A 35 45.26 16.22 -1.18
N VAL A 36 44.05 16.02 -0.65
CA VAL A 36 42.97 15.30 -1.34
C VAL A 36 42.60 16.13 -2.57
N GLY A 37 42.93 15.63 -3.75
CA GLY A 37 42.71 16.35 -5.00
C GLY A 37 41.23 16.72 -5.20
N ARG A 38 40.96 17.94 -5.67
CA ARG A 38 39.61 18.48 -5.95
C ARG A 38 38.70 17.54 -6.75
N ARG A 39 39.29 16.67 -7.60
CA ARG A 39 38.57 15.63 -8.35
C ARG A 39 37.98 14.54 -7.46
N VAL A 40 38.64 14.17 -6.37
CA VAL A 40 38.13 13.22 -5.38
C VAL A 40 36.95 13.83 -4.63
N ILE A 41 37.08 15.08 -4.20
CA ILE A 41 35.99 15.82 -3.51
C ILE A 41 34.77 15.97 -4.43
N LEU A 42 34.97 16.39 -5.68
CA LEU A 42 33.89 16.51 -6.67
C LEU A 42 33.26 15.14 -7.02
N GLY A 43 34.07 14.09 -7.09
CA GLY A 43 33.58 12.72 -7.30
C GLY A 43 32.69 12.25 -6.15
N MET A 44 33.07 12.51 -4.90
CA MET A 44 32.26 12.17 -3.73
C MET A 44 30.94 12.96 -3.68
N LEU A 45 30.96 14.26 -4.02
CA LEU A 45 29.75 15.08 -4.09
C LEU A 45 28.80 14.61 -5.19
N ALA A 46 29.32 14.25 -6.37
CA ALA A 46 28.51 13.73 -7.47
C ALA A 46 27.88 12.37 -7.13
N LEU A 47 28.63 11.48 -6.47
CA LEU A 47 28.11 10.19 -5.98
C LEU A 47 27.02 10.38 -4.91
N GLY A 48 27.21 11.33 -3.98
CA GLY A 48 26.21 11.67 -2.96
C GLY A 48 24.91 12.19 -3.58
N ALA A 49 25.00 13.16 -4.50
CA ALA A 49 23.82 13.72 -5.18
C ALA A 49 23.12 12.69 -6.08
N GLY A 50 23.89 11.86 -6.80
CA GLY A 50 23.35 10.76 -7.61
C GLY A 50 22.64 9.70 -6.77
N GLY A 51 23.20 9.35 -5.61
CA GLY A 51 22.59 8.44 -4.65
C GLY A 51 21.27 8.97 -4.10
N MET A 52 21.19 10.25 -3.74
CA MET A 52 19.95 10.87 -3.25
C MET A 52 18.86 10.96 -4.33
N ALA A 53 19.23 11.21 -5.58
CA ALA A 53 18.27 11.21 -6.69
C ALA A 53 17.75 9.80 -7.04
N ALA A 54 18.60 8.77 -6.88
CA ALA A 54 18.23 7.37 -7.12
C ALA A 54 17.50 6.72 -5.93
N ALA A 55 17.63 7.28 -4.72
CA ALA A 55 17.06 6.70 -3.50
C ALA A 55 15.54 6.45 -3.56
N PRO A 56 14.68 7.39 -4.04
CA PRO A 56 13.25 7.13 -4.15
C PRO A 56 12.91 6.02 -5.15
N TRP A 57 13.73 5.85 -6.18
CA TRP A 57 13.55 4.77 -7.17
C TRP A 57 14.00 3.41 -6.61
N LEU A 58 15.17 3.38 -5.94
CA LEU A 58 15.72 2.17 -5.33
C LEU A 58 14.83 1.67 -4.19
N GLN A 59 14.34 2.59 -3.35
CA GLN A 59 13.44 2.28 -2.24
C GLN A 59 12.12 1.68 -2.75
N ARG A 60 11.47 2.29 -3.75
CA ARG A 60 10.25 1.73 -4.35
C ARG A 60 10.47 0.36 -4.97
N ARG A 61 11.64 0.11 -5.56
CA ARG A 61 11.97 -1.19 -6.16
C ARG A 61 12.23 -2.26 -5.09
N LEU A 62 12.89 -1.90 -3.99
CA LEU A 62 13.11 -2.77 -2.85
C LEU A 62 11.80 -3.07 -2.12
N GLU A 63 10.94 -2.07 -1.90
CA GLU A 63 9.61 -2.24 -1.33
C GLU A 63 8.73 -3.14 -2.20
N LYS A 64 8.76 -3.00 -3.53
CA LYS A 64 8.06 -3.93 -4.44
C LYS A 64 8.57 -5.36 -4.31
N PHE A 65 9.88 -5.55 -4.20
CA PHE A 65 10.47 -6.88 -4.02
C PHE A 65 10.07 -7.49 -2.67
N LEU A 66 10.13 -6.71 -1.59
CA LEU A 66 9.74 -7.14 -0.25
C LEU A 66 8.23 -7.40 -0.14
N ALA A 67 7.40 -6.61 -0.82
CA ALA A 67 5.96 -6.83 -0.89
C ALA A 67 5.61 -8.14 -1.60
N VAL A 68 6.27 -8.46 -2.72
CA VAL A 68 6.11 -9.74 -3.43
C VAL A 68 6.62 -10.91 -2.58
N ALA A 69 7.69 -10.72 -1.81
CA ALA A 69 8.20 -11.73 -0.89
C ALA A 69 7.22 -11.97 0.27
N ALA A 70 6.63 -10.90 0.83
CA ALA A 70 5.61 -10.98 1.87
C ALA A 70 4.28 -11.56 1.36
N GLU A 71 3.95 -11.36 0.09
CA GLU A 71 2.77 -11.93 -0.58
C GLU A 71 2.83 -13.46 -0.71
N ASN A 72 4.03 -14.06 -0.66
CA ASN A 72 4.26 -15.50 -0.79
C ASN A 72 4.65 -16.19 0.52
N ASP A 73 4.23 -15.68 1.68
CA ASP A 73 4.49 -16.30 2.98
C ASP A 73 3.29 -17.16 3.46
N PRO A 74 3.26 -18.47 3.15
CA PRO A 74 2.21 -19.39 3.60
C PRO A 74 2.21 -19.64 5.11
N THR A 75 3.19 -19.12 5.85
CA THR A 75 3.37 -19.36 7.29
C THR A 75 2.97 -18.18 8.17
N GLY A 76 2.70 -17.00 7.60
CA GLY A 76 2.27 -15.82 8.34
C GLY A 76 3.34 -15.22 9.27
N VAL A 77 4.61 -15.61 9.09
CA VAL A 77 5.76 -15.19 9.89
C VAL A 77 6.06 -13.69 9.67
N THR A 78 5.70 -13.16 8.50
CA THR A 78 5.68 -11.72 8.20
C THR A 78 4.79 -10.89 9.15
N GLY A 79 3.84 -11.52 9.85
CA GLY A 79 3.04 -10.89 10.91
C GLY A 79 3.79 -10.63 12.23
N LEU A 80 4.99 -11.18 12.39
CA LEU A 80 5.85 -11.03 13.59
C LEU A 80 6.93 -9.94 13.43
N LEU A 81 7.03 -9.33 12.26
CA LEU A 81 7.92 -8.19 12.05
C LEU A 81 7.31 -6.94 12.72
N PRO A 82 8.12 -6.02 13.27
CA PRO A 82 7.62 -4.69 13.63
C PRO A 82 7.09 -4.03 12.34
N ASN A 83 5.77 -3.75 12.30
CA ASN A 83 4.92 -3.41 11.12
C ASN A 83 4.16 -4.57 10.44
N GLY A 84 4.17 -5.78 11.02
CA GLY A 84 3.46 -6.98 10.55
C GLY A 84 1.93 -6.97 10.71
N GLY A 85 1.30 -5.78 10.83
CA GLY A 85 -0.15 -5.59 10.70
C GLY A 85 -0.63 -5.74 9.25
N GLY A 86 -0.12 -6.76 8.56
CA GLY A 86 -0.32 -7.02 7.15
C GLY A 86 -1.66 -7.67 6.84
N PHE A 87 -2.08 -7.54 5.59
CA PHE A 87 -3.23 -8.27 5.08
C PHE A 87 -3.01 -9.78 5.22
N ARG A 88 -3.98 -10.47 5.81
CA ARG A 88 -3.99 -11.94 5.83
C ARG A 88 -4.66 -12.47 4.57
N TYR A 89 -4.01 -13.43 3.93
CA TYR A 89 -4.57 -14.12 2.78
C TYR A 89 -5.56 -15.21 3.23
N TYR A 90 -6.82 -15.05 2.84
CA TYR A 90 -7.83 -16.11 2.92
C TYR A 90 -8.35 -16.42 1.51
N SER A 91 -8.56 -17.71 1.25
CA SER A 91 -9.20 -18.29 0.07
C SER A 91 -10.06 -19.46 0.51
N VAL A 92 -11.22 -19.64 -0.12
CA VAL A 92 -12.10 -20.80 0.12
C VAL A 92 -11.81 -21.97 -0.83
N THR A 93 -10.90 -21.76 -1.79
CA THR A 93 -10.41 -22.76 -2.73
C THR A 93 -8.89 -22.93 -2.61
N SER A 94 -8.39 -24.09 -3.04
CA SER A 94 -6.95 -24.41 -3.03
C SER A 94 -6.15 -23.68 -4.11
N SER A 95 -6.80 -23.27 -5.20
CA SER A 95 -6.19 -22.50 -6.28
C SER A 95 -7.25 -21.68 -7.00
N VAL A 96 -6.83 -20.54 -7.57
CA VAL A 96 -7.70 -19.66 -8.34
C VAL A 96 -7.04 -19.33 -9.68
N PRO A 97 -7.77 -19.40 -10.79
CA PRO A 97 -7.22 -19.04 -12.10
C PRO A 97 -6.77 -17.58 -12.14
N HIS A 98 -5.62 -17.32 -12.75
CA HIS A 98 -5.20 -15.95 -13.04
C HIS A 98 -5.98 -15.41 -14.25
N LYS A 99 -6.56 -14.21 -14.09
CA LYS A 99 -7.15 -13.45 -15.18
C LYS A 99 -6.36 -12.16 -15.42
N ASN A 100 -6.11 -11.86 -16.69
CA ASN A 100 -5.39 -10.69 -17.16
C ASN A 100 -6.34 -9.75 -17.95
N ALA A 101 -5.80 -8.66 -18.50
CA ALA A 101 -6.60 -7.69 -19.24
C ALA A 101 -7.32 -8.26 -20.48
N GLU A 102 -6.79 -9.33 -21.08
CA GLU A 102 -7.32 -9.94 -22.30
C GLU A 102 -8.51 -10.88 -22.00
N ASN A 103 -8.37 -11.70 -20.96
CA ASN A 103 -9.33 -12.76 -20.62
C ASN A 103 -10.29 -12.42 -19.46
N TYR A 104 -10.08 -11.31 -18.75
CA TYR A 104 -11.00 -10.87 -17.71
C TYR A 104 -12.30 -10.31 -18.30
N ARG A 105 -13.42 -10.67 -17.69
CA ARG A 105 -14.76 -10.13 -17.94
C ARG A 105 -15.54 -10.08 -16.63
N LEU A 106 -16.18 -8.94 -16.36
CA LEU A 106 -17.20 -8.76 -15.32
C LEU A 106 -18.57 -8.72 -15.98
N THR A 107 -19.53 -9.52 -15.54
CA THR A 107 -20.91 -9.44 -16.02
C THR A 107 -21.80 -8.67 -15.04
N VAL A 108 -22.76 -7.92 -15.58
CA VAL A 108 -23.84 -7.27 -14.83
C VAL A 108 -25.16 -7.71 -15.46
N GLY A 109 -26.03 -8.32 -14.66
CA GLY A 109 -27.28 -8.93 -15.14
C GLY A 109 -28.37 -9.05 -14.07
N GLY A 110 -29.31 -9.97 -14.28
CA GLY A 110 -30.48 -10.16 -13.42
C GLY A 110 -31.60 -9.16 -13.76
N LEU A 111 -32.20 -8.56 -12.74
CA LEU A 111 -33.28 -7.57 -12.84
C LEU A 111 -32.79 -6.20 -13.30
N VAL A 112 -32.23 -6.15 -14.51
CA VAL A 112 -31.72 -4.93 -15.16
C VAL A 112 -32.23 -4.81 -16.59
N ASP A 113 -32.37 -3.59 -17.08
CA ASP A 113 -32.82 -3.32 -18.46
C ASP A 113 -31.73 -3.57 -19.50
N LYS A 114 -30.47 -3.30 -19.14
CA LYS A 114 -29.31 -3.35 -20.03
C LYS A 114 -28.23 -4.25 -19.41
N PRO A 115 -28.36 -5.59 -19.51
CA PRO A 115 -27.29 -6.48 -19.09
C PRO A 115 -26.02 -6.20 -19.91
N ALA A 116 -24.86 -6.23 -19.26
CA ALA A 116 -23.60 -5.82 -19.84
C ALA A 116 -22.43 -6.69 -19.38
N GLY A 117 -21.40 -6.79 -20.23
CA GLY A 117 -20.12 -7.38 -19.89
C GLY A 117 -19.01 -6.33 -20.03
N TYR A 118 -18.18 -6.19 -19.01
CA TYR A 118 -17.08 -5.23 -18.97
C TYR A 118 -15.73 -5.95 -19.05
N ARG A 119 -14.87 -5.51 -19.97
CA ARG A 119 -13.44 -5.82 -19.94
C ARG A 119 -12.75 -4.96 -18.88
N LEU A 120 -11.52 -5.32 -18.54
CA LEU A 120 -10.73 -4.52 -17.60
C LEU A 120 -10.48 -3.09 -18.11
N ALA A 121 -10.32 -2.91 -19.42
CA ALA A 121 -10.18 -1.58 -20.04
C ALA A 121 -11.46 -0.73 -19.89
N ASP A 122 -12.63 -1.35 -20.03
CA ASP A 122 -13.92 -0.66 -19.91
C ASP A 122 -14.12 -0.14 -18.48
N LEU A 123 -13.82 -0.98 -17.47
CA LEU A 123 -13.89 -0.58 -16.06
C LEU A 123 -12.94 0.58 -15.72
N ARG A 124 -11.74 0.61 -16.31
CA ARG A 124 -10.77 1.70 -16.13
C ARG A 124 -11.21 3.01 -16.77
N ALA A 125 -12.03 2.94 -17.82
CA ALA A 125 -12.53 4.12 -18.52
C ALA A 125 -13.73 4.78 -17.82
N LEU A 126 -14.38 4.07 -16.91
CA LEU A 126 -15.46 4.62 -16.07
C LEU A 126 -14.91 5.57 -15.00
N PRO A 127 -15.74 6.46 -14.42
CA PRO A 127 -15.32 7.32 -13.31
C PRO A 127 -14.74 6.51 -12.15
N GLN A 128 -13.50 6.80 -11.77
CA GLN A 128 -12.82 6.16 -10.65
C GLN A 128 -13.09 6.94 -9.36
N HIS A 129 -13.26 6.21 -8.27
CA HIS A 129 -13.46 6.74 -6.93
C HIS A 129 -12.45 6.08 -5.98
N ARG A 130 -11.78 6.90 -5.17
CA ARG A 130 -10.75 6.47 -4.22
C ARG A 130 -11.28 6.65 -2.81
N ILE A 131 -11.20 5.59 -2.02
CA ILE A 131 -11.65 5.52 -0.63
C ILE A 131 -10.46 5.12 0.23
N ILE A 132 -10.29 5.76 1.38
CA ILE A 132 -9.32 5.35 2.40
C ILE A 132 -10.13 5.03 3.65
N HIS A 133 -10.18 3.76 4.03
CA HIS A 133 -10.77 3.33 5.29
C HIS A 133 -9.91 2.22 5.89
N ASP A 134 -10.07 2.01 7.19
CA ASP A 134 -9.61 0.80 7.83
C ASP A 134 -10.27 -0.46 7.22
N VAL A 135 -9.51 -1.54 7.09
CA VAL A 135 -10.05 -2.86 6.78
C VAL A 135 -10.15 -3.69 8.04
N GLN A 136 -11.36 -4.14 8.38
CA GLN A 136 -11.61 -5.00 9.54
C GLN A 136 -12.01 -6.40 9.10
N CYS A 137 -11.28 -7.42 9.59
CA CYS A 137 -11.71 -8.80 9.44
C CYS A 137 -12.54 -9.26 10.64
N VAL A 138 -13.51 -10.11 10.37
CA VAL A 138 -14.32 -10.76 11.40
C VAL A 138 -13.50 -11.62 12.37
N THR A 139 -12.31 -12.10 11.96
CA THR A 139 -11.38 -12.82 12.84
C THR A 139 -10.53 -11.92 13.74
N GLY A 140 -10.79 -10.61 13.73
CA GLY A 140 -10.28 -9.65 14.70
C GLY A 140 -9.06 -8.84 14.29
N TRP A 141 -8.42 -9.14 13.15
CA TRP A 141 -7.34 -8.28 12.66
C TRP A 141 -7.87 -7.07 11.90
N ARG A 142 -7.16 -5.94 12.05
CA ARG A 142 -7.43 -4.66 11.40
C ARG A 142 -6.21 -4.20 10.62
N VAL A 143 -6.42 -3.60 9.46
CA VAL A 143 -5.38 -2.93 8.69
C VAL A 143 -5.80 -1.47 8.47
N PRO A 144 -5.18 -0.51 9.17
CA PRO A 144 -5.63 0.87 9.13
C PRO A 144 -5.33 1.55 7.80
N GLN A 145 -6.09 2.60 7.48
CA GLN A 145 -5.82 3.55 6.40
C GLN A 145 -5.50 2.89 5.06
N THR A 146 -6.31 1.90 4.66
CA THR A 146 -6.10 1.18 3.41
C THR A 146 -6.86 1.87 2.29
N SER A 147 -6.14 2.33 1.26
CA SER A 147 -6.76 2.89 0.08
C SER A 147 -7.24 1.80 -0.89
N PHE A 148 -8.47 1.95 -1.37
CA PHE A 148 -9.01 1.23 -2.52
C PHE A 148 -9.47 2.24 -3.57
N GLU A 149 -9.29 1.90 -4.84
CA GLU A 149 -9.75 2.72 -5.95
C GLU A 149 -10.40 1.85 -7.02
N GLY A 150 -11.53 2.32 -7.54
CA GLY A 150 -12.25 1.67 -8.61
C GLY A 150 -13.56 2.36 -8.96
N VAL A 151 -14.47 1.63 -9.59
CA VAL A 151 -15.78 2.16 -10.00
C VAL A 151 -16.75 2.00 -8.86
N ARG A 152 -17.54 3.02 -8.54
CA ARG A 152 -18.65 2.88 -7.59
C ARG A 152 -19.63 1.83 -8.10
N LEU A 153 -20.06 0.90 -7.25
CA LEU A 153 -21.02 -0.13 -7.66
C LEU A 153 -22.33 0.49 -8.18
N ALA A 154 -22.79 1.56 -7.53
CA ALA A 154 -23.94 2.36 -7.97
C ALA A 154 -23.83 2.79 -9.44
N THR A 155 -22.65 3.21 -9.92
CA THR A 155 -22.45 3.63 -11.33
C THR A 155 -22.74 2.49 -12.31
N LEU A 156 -22.35 1.26 -11.97
CA LEU A 156 -22.62 0.10 -12.82
C LEU A 156 -24.10 -0.30 -12.78
N LEU A 157 -24.74 -0.20 -11.61
CA LEU A 157 -26.17 -0.46 -11.44
C LEU A 157 -27.02 0.55 -12.22
N ASP A 158 -26.64 1.82 -12.19
CA ASP A 158 -27.33 2.89 -12.91
C ASP A 158 -27.17 2.73 -14.43
N ALA A 159 -25.96 2.39 -14.89
CA ALA A 159 -25.70 2.11 -16.30
C ALA A 159 -26.53 0.91 -16.81
N ALA A 160 -26.72 -0.12 -15.96
CA ALA A 160 -27.52 -1.30 -16.28
C ALA A 160 -29.04 -1.03 -16.24
N GLY A 161 -29.50 0.00 -15.52
CA GLY A 161 -30.92 0.29 -15.34
C GLY A 161 -31.62 -0.76 -14.48
N VAL A 162 -31.45 -0.68 -13.15
CA VAL A 162 -32.10 -1.59 -12.19
C VAL A 162 -33.64 -1.50 -12.32
N ARG A 163 -34.29 -2.65 -12.51
CA ARG A 163 -35.75 -2.74 -12.68
C ARG A 163 -36.51 -2.56 -11.37
N PRO A 164 -37.77 -2.09 -11.42
CA PRO A 164 -38.68 -2.15 -10.27
C PRO A 164 -38.80 -3.57 -9.71
N GLY A 165 -38.89 -3.68 -8.39
CA GLY A 165 -38.96 -4.97 -7.68
C GLY A 165 -37.61 -5.62 -7.38
N ALA A 166 -36.49 -5.02 -7.79
CA ALA A 166 -35.17 -5.40 -7.32
C ALA A 166 -34.96 -4.96 -5.86
N GLY A 167 -34.48 -5.88 -5.01
CA GLY A 167 -34.23 -5.63 -3.59
C GLY A 167 -32.80 -5.94 -3.15
N ALA A 168 -32.02 -6.64 -3.97
CA ALA A 168 -30.65 -7.03 -3.62
C ALA A 168 -29.75 -7.20 -4.85
N VAL A 169 -28.47 -7.41 -4.56
CA VAL A 169 -27.43 -7.72 -5.53
C VAL A 169 -26.66 -8.92 -5.03
N ARG A 170 -26.48 -9.91 -5.90
CA ARG A 170 -25.65 -11.10 -5.69
C ARG A 170 -24.36 -10.98 -6.49
N PHE A 171 -23.27 -11.42 -5.91
CA PHE A 171 -21.93 -11.39 -6.49
C PHE A 171 -21.40 -12.80 -6.67
N THR A 172 -20.70 -13.03 -7.78
CA THR A 172 -20.00 -14.28 -8.05
C THR A 172 -18.52 -14.01 -8.33
N CYS A 173 -17.70 -15.03 -8.06
CA CYS A 173 -16.26 -14.95 -8.21
C CYS A 173 -15.78 -16.00 -9.23
N PHE A 174 -14.68 -15.72 -9.93
CA PHE A 174 -14.13 -16.67 -10.90
C PHE A 174 -13.27 -17.77 -10.27
N ASP A 175 -13.20 -17.83 -8.94
CA ASP A 175 -12.76 -19.03 -8.21
C ASP A 175 -13.79 -20.18 -8.31
N GLY A 176 -15.03 -19.87 -8.73
CA GLY A 176 -16.12 -20.82 -8.92
C GLY A 176 -16.81 -21.27 -7.63
N ALA A 177 -16.45 -20.73 -6.47
CA ALA A 177 -16.96 -21.18 -5.18
C ALA A 177 -17.51 -20.03 -4.32
N TYR A 178 -16.87 -18.86 -4.36
CA TYR A 178 -17.26 -17.76 -3.50
C TYR A 178 -18.41 -16.95 -4.10
N SER A 179 -19.42 -16.70 -3.27
CA SER A 179 -20.51 -15.78 -3.58
C SER A 179 -20.78 -14.88 -2.38
N GLU A 180 -21.33 -13.73 -2.68
CA GLU A 180 -21.68 -12.72 -1.67
C GLU A 180 -22.97 -12.01 -2.10
N SER A 181 -23.61 -11.28 -1.20
CA SER A 181 -24.76 -10.43 -1.50
C SER A 181 -24.82 -9.19 -0.62
N LEU A 182 -25.53 -8.19 -1.14
CA LEU A 182 -25.88 -6.95 -0.44
C LEU A 182 -27.34 -6.62 -0.74
N THR A 183 -28.03 -5.93 0.17
CA THR A 183 -29.28 -5.26 -0.19
C THR A 183 -29.02 -4.23 -1.28
N LEU A 184 -30.03 -3.86 -2.06
CA LEU A 184 -29.87 -2.84 -3.10
C LEU A 184 -29.50 -1.48 -2.49
N GLU A 185 -29.99 -1.18 -1.29
CA GLU A 185 -29.62 0.02 -0.55
C GLU A 185 -28.13 0.01 -0.18
N GLN A 186 -27.62 -1.08 0.39
CA GLN A 186 -26.21 -1.25 0.71
C GLN A 186 -25.34 -1.15 -0.56
N ALA A 187 -25.74 -1.81 -1.64
CA ALA A 187 -25.02 -1.81 -2.92
C ALA A 187 -24.93 -0.42 -3.58
N ARG A 188 -25.86 0.48 -3.25
CA ARG A 188 -25.91 1.86 -3.79
C ARG A 188 -25.12 2.88 -2.98
N ARG A 189 -24.56 2.50 -1.83
CA ARG A 189 -23.76 3.40 -1.01
C ARG A 189 -22.52 3.92 -1.75
N ASP A 190 -22.09 5.09 -1.35
CA ASP A 190 -20.91 5.77 -1.90
C ASP A 190 -19.61 5.05 -1.59
N ASP A 191 -19.61 4.24 -0.54
CA ASP A 191 -18.46 3.52 -0.01
C ASP A 191 -18.39 2.04 -0.44
N VAL A 192 -19.06 1.70 -1.55
CA VAL A 192 -19.05 0.38 -2.18
C VAL A 192 -18.47 0.45 -3.60
N LEU A 193 -17.36 -0.25 -3.81
CA LEU A 193 -16.59 -0.22 -5.04
C LEU A 193 -16.48 -1.59 -5.71
N VAL A 194 -16.50 -1.57 -7.04
CA VAL A 194 -15.81 -2.54 -7.87
C VAL A 194 -14.37 -2.03 -8.00
N ALA A 195 -13.50 -2.49 -7.09
CA ALA A 195 -12.13 -2.00 -6.94
C ALA A 195 -11.16 -2.64 -7.93
N LEU A 196 -10.25 -1.83 -8.46
CA LEU A 196 -9.20 -2.22 -9.41
C LEU A 196 -7.78 -2.02 -8.82
N ARG A 197 -7.66 -1.15 -7.82
CA ARG A 197 -6.39 -0.82 -7.15
C ARG A 197 -6.55 -0.88 -5.65
N MET A 198 -5.44 -1.15 -4.99
CA MET A 198 -5.32 -1.15 -3.54
C MET A 198 -3.94 -0.58 -3.19
N ARG A 199 -3.88 0.34 -2.21
CA ARG A 199 -2.63 1.02 -1.82
C ARG A 199 -1.89 1.62 -3.02
N ASP A 200 -2.68 2.29 -3.87
CA ASP A 200 -2.21 3.01 -5.06
C ASP A 200 -1.49 2.13 -6.12
N GLU A 201 -1.59 0.81 -6.01
CA GLU A 201 -1.06 -0.16 -6.99
C GLU A 201 -2.21 -1.00 -7.57
N PRO A 202 -2.08 -1.57 -8.79
CA PRO A 202 -3.06 -2.52 -9.31
C PRO A 202 -3.28 -3.68 -8.33
N LEU A 203 -4.52 -4.15 -8.20
CA LEU A 203 -4.82 -5.29 -7.33
C LEU A 203 -4.01 -6.53 -7.73
N GLY A 204 -3.14 -6.97 -6.82
CA GLY A 204 -2.46 -8.26 -6.91
C GLY A 204 -3.45 -9.42 -6.84
N HIS A 205 -3.04 -10.58 -7.36
CA HIS A 205 -3.91 -11.76 -7.38
C HIS A 205 -4.32 -12.20 -5.96
N SER A 206 -3.40 -12.16 -5.01
CA SER A 206 -3.66 -12.53 -3.60
C SER A 206 -4.72 -11.64 -2.93
N HIS A 207 -4.82 -10.39 -3.37
CA HIS A 207 -5.77 -9.39 -2.90
C HIS A 207 -7.11 -9.41 -3.66
N GLY A 208 -7.29 -10.39 -4.56
CA GLY A 208 -8.51 -10.57 -5.34
C GLY A 208 -8.46 -9.96 -6.74
N GLY A 209 -7.27 -9.61 -7.24
CA GLY A 209 -7.09 -9.04 -8.57
C GLY A 209 -7.52 -9.98 -9.72
N PRO A 210 -7.87 -9.42 -10.89
CA PRO A 210 -7.66 -8.01 -11.27
C PRO A 210 -8.75 -7.05 -10.78
N VAL A 211 -9.85 -7.57 -10.24
CA VAL A 211 -11.01 -6.79 -9.78
C VAL A 211 -11.65 -7.50 -8.59
N ARG A 212 -12.01 -6.73 -7.56
CA ARG A 212 -12.73 -7.23 -6.39
C ARG A 212 -13.91 -6.33 -6.04
N LEU A 213 -14.86 -6.87 -5.27
CA LEU A 213 -15.79 -6.05 -4.50
C LEU A 213 -15.06 -5.50 -3.26
N TYR A 214 -15.35 -4.25 -2.92
CA TYR A 214 -14.93 -3.61 -1.67
C TYR A 214 -16.12 -2.89 -1.04
N VAL A 215 -16.40 -3.24 0.22
CA VAL A 215 -17.51 -2.70 1.02
C VAL A 215 -16.91 -2.15 2.31
N ALA A 216 -16.61 -0.85 2.33
CA ALA A 216 -15.82 -0.25 3.40
C ALA A 216 -16.41 -0.40 4.83
N PRO A 217 -17.74 -0.26 5.06
CA PRO A 217 -18.30 -0.23 6.42
C PRO A 217 -18.60 -1.62 7.01
N MET A 218 -18.34 -2.69 6.27
CA MET A 218 -18.67 -4.07 6.67
C MET A 218 -17.41 -4.91 6.90
N TYR A 219 -17.56 -6.03 7.61
CA TYR A 219 -16.46 -6.98 7.76
C TYR A 219 -15.97 -7.47 6.40
N PHE A 220 -14.66 -7.64 6.29
CA PHE A 220 -13.99 -7.79 5.00
C PHE A 220 -14.34 -9.06 4.21
N TYR A 221 -15.08 -10.01 4.80
CA TYR A 221 -15.63 -11.13 4.03
C TYR A 221 -16.66 -10.66 3.01
N LYS A 222 -17.46 -9.62 3.30
CA LYS A 222 -18.39 -9.00 2.34
C LYS A 222 -17.69 -8.40 1.11
N SER A 223 -16.38 -8.19 1.19
CA SER A 223 -15.57 -7.67 0.08
C SER A 223 -15.06 -8.84 -0.78
N ALA A 224 -15.92 -9.40 -1.64
CA ALA A 224 -15.59 -10.56 -2.46
C ALA A 224 -14.35 -10.36 -3.36
N LYS A 225 -13.40 -11.31 -3.33
CA LYS A 225 -12.21 -11.35 -4.19
C LYS A 225 -12.55 -11.94 -5.57
N TRP A 226 -11.76 -11.63 -6.60
CA TRP A 226 -11.86 -12.28 -7.91
C TRP A 226 -13.24 -12.15 -8.55
N LEU A 227 -13.82 -10.95 -8.46
CA LEU A 227 -15.20 -10.66 -8.86
C LEU A 227 -15.39 -10.95 -10.36
N SER A 228 -16.42 -11.73 -10.69
CA SER A 228 -16.75 -12.14 -12.06
C SER A 228 -18.17 -11.78 -12.48
N GLY A 229 -19.10 -11.65 -11.54
CA GLY A 229 -20.48 -11.30 -11.85
C GLY A 229 -21.18 -10.48 -10.76
N ILE A 230 -22.11 -9.65 -11.22
CA ILE A 230 -23.04 -8.84 -10.44
C ILE A 230 -24.43 -9.14 -10.99
N GLU A 231 -25.29 -9.69 -10.14
CA GLU A 231 -26.65 -10.08 -10.52
C GLU A 231 -27.65 -9.36 -9.61
N VAL A 232 -28.53 -8.57 -10.19
CA VAL A 232 -29.58 -7.89 -9.45
C VAL A 232 -30.74 -8.85 -9.21
N THR A 233 -31.15 -9.01 -7.96
CA THR A 233 -32.15 -10.00 -7.52
C THR A 233 -33.32 -9.34 -6.79
N HIS A 234 -34.43 -10.06 -6.64
CA HIS A 234 -35.61 -9.58 -5.91
C HIS A 234 -35.33 -9.41 -4.41
N GLU A 235 -34.58 -10.33 -3.83
CA GLU A 235 -34.27 -10.38 -2.41
C GLU A 235 -32.85 -10.84 -2.17
N VAL A 236 -32.35 -10.63 -0.94
CA VAL A 236 -31.02 -11.05 -0.52
C VAL A 236 -30.95 -12.57 -0.52
N GLN A 237 -29.98 -13.11 -1.26
CA GLN A 237 -29.64 -14.53 -1.23
C GLN A 237 -28.34 -14.66 -0.44
N PRO A 238 -28.33 -15.41 0.69
CA PRO A 238 -27.12 -15.64 1.47
C PRO A 238 -25.91 -16.05 0.62
N GLY A 239 -24.76 -15.48 0.93
CA GLY A 239 -23.48 -15.79 0.33
C GLY A 239 -22.79 -16.98 1.01
N TYR A 240 -21.51 -17.16 0.67
CA TYR A 240 -20.73 -18.31 1.13
C TYR A 240 -20.62 -18.38 2.66
N TRP A 241 -20.37 -17.26 3.34
CA TRP A 241 -20.20 -17.26 4.79
C TRP A 241 -21.52 -17.15 5.53
N GLU A 242 -22.50 -16.48 4.96
CA GLU A 242 -23.85 -16.36 5.50
C GLU A 242 -24.51 -17.74 5.61
N ASP A 243 -24.34 -18.60 4.61
CA ASP A 243 -24.74 -20.01 4.64
C ASP A 243 -24.04 -20.83 5.75
N ARG A 244 -22.97 -20.29 6.33
CA ARG A 244 -22.19 -20.88 7.42
C ARG A 244 -22.41 -20.17 8.76
N GLY A 245 -23.47 -19.36 8.86
CA GLY A 245 -23.90 -18.71 10.10
C GLY A 245 -23.25 -17.36 10.39
N TYR A 246 -22.56 -16.76 9.40
CA TYR A 246 -22.12 -15.37 9.53
C TYR A 246 -23.29 -14.41 9.27
N ASP A 247 -23.22 -13.24 9.90
CA ASP A 247 -24.21 -12.18 9.72
C ASP A 247 -24.32 -11.72 8.25
N VAL A 248 -25.56 -11.53 7.78
CA VAL A 248 -25.86 -11.11 6.41
C VAL A 248 -25.47 -9.66 6.14
N ASP A 249 -25.69 -8.77 7.10
CA ASP A 249 -25.39 -7.34 6.97
C ASP A 249 -23.94 -7.03 7.32
N ALA A 250 -23.37 -7.76 8.27
CA ALA A 250 -21.95 -7.76 8.60
C ALA A 250 -21.35 -6.38 8.92
N TRP A 251 -22.14 -5.44 9.45
CA TRP A 251 -21.66 -4.13 9.85
C TRP A 251 -20.58 -4.27 10.93
N VAL A 252 -19.44 -3.59 10.73
CA VAL A 252 -18.36 -3.60 11.73
C VAL A 252 -18.89 -3.04 13.05
N GLY A 253 -18.67 -3.78 14.15
CA GLY A 253 -19.13 -3.41 15.49
C GLY A 253 -20.58 -3.73 15.83
N LYS A 254 -21.38 -4.23 14.87
CA LYS A 254 -22.80 -4.57 15.12
C LYS A 254 -23.16 -6.00 14.78
N SER A 255 -22.21 -6.76 14.25
CA SER A 255 -22.42 -8.12 13.76
C SER A 255 -21.48 -9.12 14.43
N ASN A 256 -21.91 -10.38 14.45
CA ASN A 256 -21.14 -11.53 14.97
C ASN A 256 -20.67 -11.38 16.43
N GLY A 257 -21.42 -10.64 17.27
CA GLY A 257 -21.15 -10.46 18.70
C GLY A 257 -19.88 -9.66 19.03
N ARG A 258 -19.33 -8.93 18.05
CA ARG A 258 -18.10 -8.13 18.19
C ARG A 258 -18.42 -6.65 18.27
N ASP A 259 -17.78 -5.96 19.20
CA ASP A 259 -17.85 -4.50 19.39
C ASP A 259 -16.60 -3.81 18.82
N ASP A 260 -16.28 -4.10 17.54
CA ASP A 260 -15.19 -3.45 16.84
C ASP A 260 -15.58 -2.01 16.46
N ALA A 261 -14.69 -1.04 16.67
CA ALA A 261 -14.92 0.34 16.22
C ALA A 261 -15.23 0.41 14.71
N ALA A 262 -16.10 1.34 14.31
CA ALA A 262 -16.42 1.54 12.90
C ALA A 262 -15.15 1.85 12.08
N THR A 263 -15.13 1.42 10.82
CA THR A 263 -14.03 1.71 9.90
C THR A 263 -14.11 3.17 9.46
N THR A 264 -13.04 3.93 9.70
CA THR A 264 -12.89 5.34 9.31
C THR A 264 -11.78 5.52 8.30
#